data_AF-A0A931LSC1-F1
#
_entry.id   AF-A0A931LSC1-F1
#
_cell.length_a   1.000
_cell.length_b   1.000
_cell.length_c   1.000
_cell.angle_alpha   90.00
_cell.angle_beta   90.00
_cell.angle_gamma   90.00
#
_symmetry.space_group_name_H-M   'P 1'
#
loop_
_entity.id
_entity.type
_entity.pdbx_description
1 polymer ?
#
loop_
_entity_poly.entity_id
_entity_poly.type
_entity_poly.pdbx_seq_one_letter_code
_entity_poly.pdbx_strand_id
1 'polypeptide(L)'
;MAELAVLSHQFQVVYDDEDLAWVMVQDFPLPRGFEPNQAEVLLFLPPGYPLVPPLGWAIGTRNGALAKFGRSIQTSDEKGWAYFVLDETSWYATADLASGDGLHTVLERIARQLGRM
;
A
#
# COMPACT_ATOMS: atom_id res chain seq x y z
N MET A 1 3.66 -8.65 -12.96
CA MET A 1 5.13 -8.87 -12.85
C MET A 1 5.98 -7.68 -13.28
N ALA A 2 5.76 -7.02 -14.42
CA ALA A 2 6.56 -5.83 -14.81
C ALA A 2 6.45 -4.66 -13.82
N GLU A 3 5.29 -4.48 -13.20
CA GLU A 3 5.05 -3.44 -12.21
C GLU A 3 5.87 -3.60 -10.92
N LEU A 4 5.98 -4.83 -10.40
CA LEU A 4 6.79 -5.12 -9.21
C LEU A 4 8.27 -4.82 -9.47
N ALA A 5 8.76 -5.06 -10.69
CA ALA A 5 10.13 -4.71 -11.06
C ALA A 5 10.34 -3.19 -11.00
N VAL A 6 9.39 -2.40 -11.51
CA VAL A 6 9.44 -0.93 -11.42
C VAL A 6 9.39 -0.46 -9.97
N LEU A 7 8.52 -1.02 -9.13
CA LEU A 7 8.46 -0.66 -7.71
C LEU A 7 9.76 -1.02 -6.99
N SER A 8 10.36 -2.18 -7.30
CA SER A 8 11.62 -2.64 -6.68
C SER A 8 12.83 -1.77 -7.01
N HIS A 9 12.76 -0.93 -8.06
CA HIS A 9 13.78 0.09 -8.33
C HIS A 9 13.68 1.31 -7.41
N GLN A 10 12.51 1.55 -6.80
CA GLN A 10 12.23 2.73 -5.99
C GLN A 10 12.15 2.41 -4.49
N PHE A 11 11.77 1.17 -4.17
CA PHE A 11 11.46 0.73 -2.81
C PHE A 11 11.99 -0.68 -2.53
N GLN A 12 12.13 -1.00 -1.24
CA GLN A 12 12.26 -2.38 -0.77
C GLN A 12 10.88 -3.05 -0.81
N VAL A 13 10.71 -4.03 -1.69
CA VAL A 13 9.42 -4.69 -1.92
C VAL A 13 9.50 -6.17 -1.55
N VAL A 14 8.50 -6.65 -0.82
CA VAL A 14 8.22 -8.07 -0.56
C VAL A 14 6.81 -8.34 -1.03
N TYR A 15 6.52 -9.50 -1.60
CA TYR A 15 5.19 -9.81 -2.11
C TYR A 15 4.89 -11.30 -1.95
N ASP A 16 3.62 -11.66 -2.08
CA ASP A 16 3.18 -13.05 -2.15
C ASP A 16 3.59 -13.65 -3.51
N ASP A 17 4.50 -14.61 -3.51
CA ASP A 17 4.99 -15.26 -4.73
C ASP A 17 4.10 -16.42 -5.20
N GLU A 18 3.11 -16.83 -4.41
CA GLU A 18 2.18 -17.90 -4.77
C GLU A 18 1.03 -17.39 -5.65
N ASP A 19 0.26 -16.41 -5.16
CA ASP A 19 -0.94 -15.90 -5.83
C ASP A 19 -0.98 -14.37 -5.97
N LEU A 20 0.07 -13.69 -5.51
CA LEU A 20 0.15 -12.23 -5.48
C LEU A 20 -0.98 -11.57 -4.68
N ALA A 21 -1.50 -12.24 -3.63
CA ALA A 21 -2.56 -11.69 -2.78
C ALA A 21 -2.16 -10.42 -2.02
N TRP A 22 -0.86 -10.17 -1.84
CA TRP A 22 -0.38 -8.96 -1.19
C TRP A 22 0.98 -8.51 -1.70
N VAL A 23 1.24 -7.20 -1.56
CA VAL A 23 2.53 -6.56 -1.82
C VAL A 23 2.84 -5.62 -0.68
N MET A 24 4.02 -5.76 -0.08
CA MET A 24 4.54 -4.93 1.00
C MET A 24 5.69 -4.08 0.51
N VAL A 25 5.58 -2.77 0.71
CA VAL A 25 6.65 -1.79 0.58
C VAL A 25 7.23 -1.52 1.97
N GLN A 26 8.50 -1.84 2.21
CA GLN A 26 9.09 -1.80 3.55
C GLN A 26 9.59 -0.42 3.97
N ASP A 27 9.95 0.43 3.01
CA ASP A 27 10.63 1.71 3.22
C ASP A 27 9.80 2.90 2.68
N PHE A 28 8.48 2.80 2.76
CA PHE A 28 7.56 3.80 2.23
C PHE A 28 7.77 5.16 2.93
N PRO A 29 8.04 6.25 2.20
CA PRO A 29 8.31 7.56 2.79
C PRO A 29 7.03 8.18 3.35
N LEU A 30 7.08 8.60 4.61
CA LEU A 30 5.98 9.30 5.26
C LEU A 30 6.09 10.82 5.07
N PRO A 31 4.94 11.53 5.04
CA PRO A 31 4.91 12.99 5.02
C PRO A 31 5.66 13.61 6.21
N ARG A 32 5.96 14.91 6.11
CA ARG A 32 6.54 15.66 7.24
C ARG A 32 5.59 15.64 8.43
N GLY A 33 6.15 15.42 9.63
CA GLY A 33 5.39 15.35 10.88
C GLY A 33 5.20 13.93 11.43
N PHE A 34 5.58 12.90 10.65
CA PHE A 34 5.65 11.53 11.12
C PHE A 34 7.06 11.20 11.64
N GLU A 35 7.12 10.52 12.79
CA GLU A 35 8.34 9.90 13.32
C GLU A 35 8.05 8.42 13.64
N PRO A 36 8.75 7.45 13.00
CA PRO A 36 9.78 7.61 11.96
C PRO A 36 9.25 8.20 10.65
N ASN A 37 10.16 8.64 9.76
CA ASN A 37 9.83 9.21 8.45
C ASN A 37 9.61 8.16 7.34
N GLN A 38 9.64 6.88 7.69
CA GLN A 38 9.36 5.76 6.81
C GLN A 38 8.51 4.72 7.56
N ALA A 39 7.72 3.96 6.81
CA ALA A 39 6.90 2.88 7.35
C ALA A 39 6.73 1.74 6.34
N GLU A 40 6.26 0.61 6.86
CA GLU A 40 5.82 -0.51 6.03
C GLU A 40 4.39 -0.24 5.55
N VAL A 41 4.15 -0.40 4.25
CA VAL A 41 2.82 -0.32 3.63
C VAL A 41 2.52 -1.66 2.97
N LEU A 42 1.42 -2.28 3.38
CA LEU A 42 0.90 -3.53 2.83
C LEU A 42 -0.30 -3.23 1.94
N LEU A 43 -0.28 -3.69 0.70
CA LEU A 43 -1.36 -3.61 -0.26
C LEU A 43 -2.02 -4.99 -0.39
N PHE A 44 -3.34 -5.04 -0.33
CA PHE A 44 -4.12 -6.27 -0.49
C PHE A 44 -4.66 -6.33 -1.91
N LEU A 45 -4.25 -7.34 -2.67
CA LEU A 45 -4.61 -7.49 -4.07
C LEU A 45 -5.64 -8.61 -4.23
N PRO A 46 -6.79 -8.35 -4.88
CA PRO A 46 -7.74 -9.41 -5.15
C PRO A 46 -7.29 -10.26 -6.35
N PRO A 47 -7.83 -11.49 -6.46
CA PRO A 47 -7.76 -12.23 -7.71
C PRO A 47 -8.30 -11.39 -8.87
N GLY A 48 -7.51 -11.28 -9.95
CA GLY A 48 -7.86 -10.46 -11.11
C GLY A 48 -7.23 -9.06 -11.14
N TYR A 49 -6.43 -8.69 -10.14
CA TYR A 49 -5.53 -7.54 -10.26
C TYR A 49 -4.62 -7.66 -11.51
N PRO A 50 -4.38 -6.59 -12.30
CA PRO A 50 -4.80 -5.19 -12.12
C PRO A 50 -6.17 -4.82 -12.74
N LEU A 51 -6.91 -5.79 -13.29
CA LEU A 51 -8.26 -5.52 -13.83
C LEU A 51 -9.25 -5.12 -12.74
N VAL A 52 -9.00 -5.56 -11.50
CA VAL A 52 -9.72 -5.18 -10.29
C VAL A 52 -8.77 -4.36 -9.40
N PRO A 53 -9.23 -3.26 -8.77
CA PRO A 53 -8.40 -2.48 -7.85
C PRO A 53 -7.94 -3.29 -6.63
N PRO A 54 -6.86 -2.89 -5.95
CA PRO A 54 -6.55 -3.39 -4.61
C PRO A 54 -7.72 -3.19 -3.65
N LEU A 55 -7.95 -4.16 -2.76
CA LEU A 55 -9.04 -4.13 -1.77
C LEU A 55 -8.84 -3.02 -0.73
N GLY A 56 -7.59 -2.71 -0.44
CA GLY A 56 -7.21 -1.77 0.60
C GLY A 56 -5.72 -1.81 0.86
N TRP A 57 -5.32 -1.04 1.86
CA TRP A 57 -3.94 -0.95 2.30
C TRP A 57 -3.86 -0.87 3.82
N ALA A 58 -2.77 -1.36 4.38
CA ALA A 58 -2.44 -1.19 5.78
C ALA A 58 -1.06 -0.57 5.92
N ILE A 59 -0.86 0.17 7.01
CA ILE A 59 0.43 0.79 7.33
C ILE A 59 0.86 0.39 8.74
N GLY A 60 2.09 -0.12 8.83
CA GLY A 60 2.73 -0.50 10.07
C GLY A 60 3.29 0.74 10.74
N THR A 61 2.88 1.02 11.98
CA THR A 61 3.47 2.11 12.76
C THR A 61 4.05 1.61 14.06
N ARG A 62 5.25 2.09 14.37
CA ARG A 62 5.82 1.93 15.71
C ARG A 62 4.86 2.60 16.70
N ASN A 63 4.39 1.85 17.69
CA ASN A 63 3.46 2.28 18.73
C ASN A 63 2.02 2.61 18.27
N GLY A 64 1.59 2.22 17.06
CA GLY A 64 0.19 2.36 16.66
C GLY A 64 -0.28 3.82 16.45
N ALA A 65 0.63 4.76 16.19
CA ALA A 65 0.31 6.18 16.01
C ALA A 65 -0.74 6.45 14.93
N LEU A 66 -0.81 5.58 13.89
CA LEU A 66 -1.82 5.65 12.83
C LEU A 66 -3.08 4.83 13.11
N ALA A 67 -3.11 4.01 14.16
CA ALA A 67 -4.28 3.19 14.50
C ALA A 67 -5.53 4.03 14.85
N LYS A 68 -5.36 5.32 15.16
CA LYS A 68 -6.46 6.27 15.37
C LYS A 68 -7.17 6.71 14.08
N PHE A 69 -6.54 6.53 12.92
CA PHE A 69 -7.07 6.99 11.63
C PHE A 69 -7.65 5.86 10.78
N GLY A 70 -7.16 4.64 10.97
CA GLY A 70 -7.62 3.45 10.25
C GLY A 70 -8.30 2.43 11.18
N ARG A 71 -8.80 1.35 10.59
CA ARG A 71 -9.22 0.19 11.37
C ARG A 71 -7.98 -0.55 11.87
N SER A 72 -7.83 -0.70 13.18
CA SER A 72 -6.74 -1.52 13.74
C SER A 72 -6.88 -2.97 13.25
N ILE A 73 -5.80 -3.52 12.68
CA ILE A 73 -5.69 -4.95 12.38
C ILE A 73 -4.72 -5.56 13.39
N GLN A 74 -5.15 -6.66 14.03
CA GLN A 74 -4.26 -7.46 14.86
C GLN A 74 -3.40 -8.34 13.95
N THR A 75 -2.10 -8.20 14.12
CA THR A 75 -1.06 -9.04 13.52
C THR A 75 -0.31 -9.73 14.66
N SER A 76 0.42 -10.79 14.33
CA SER A 76 1.23 -11.53 15.30
C SER A 76 2.50 -10.80 15.73
N ASP A 77 2.82 -9.67 15.08
CA ASP A 77 3.93 -8.80 15.46
C ASP A 77 3.47 -7.75 16.50
N GLU A 78 4.41 -7.20 17.26
CA GLU A 78 4.13 -6.11 18.21
C GLU A 78 3.82 -4.76 17.50
N LYS A 79 3.76 -4.76 16.16
CA LYS A 79 3.51 -3.55 15.36
C LYS A 79 2.00 -3.33 15.28
N GLY A 80 1.58 -2.09 15.54
CA GLY A 80 0.20 -1.68 15.30
C GLY A 80 0.00 -1.39 13.82
N TRP A 81 -0.95 -2.08 13.19
CA TRP A 81 -1.34 -1.86 11.79
C TRP A 81 -2.66 -1.09 11.70
N ALA A 82 -2.68 -0.07 10.85
CA ALA A 82 -3.89 0.68 10.52
C ALA A 82 -4.32 0.36 9.10
N TYR A 83 -5.53 -0.17 8.93
CA TYR A 83 -6.12 -0.51 7.64
C TYR A 83 -7.07 0.55 7.12
N PHE A 84 -7.01 0.75 5.82
CA PHE A 84 -7.82 1.68 5.05
C PHE A 84 -8.36 0.97 3.82
N VAL A 85 -9.66 1.18 3.56
CA VAL A 85 -10.28 0.75 2.31
C VAL A 85 -9.79 1.68 1.19
N LEU A 86 -9.47 1.11 0.03
CA LEU A 86 -9.14 1.91 -1.15
C LEU A 86 -10.43 2.48 -1.75
N ASP A 87 -10.45 3.78 -2.09
CA ASP A 87 -11.56 4.35 -2.84
C ASP A 87 -11.48 3.94 -4.32
N GLU A 88 -12.43 3.09 -4.73
CA GLU A 88 -12.50 2.47 -6.06
C GLU A 88 -13.16 3.35 -7.13
N THR A 89 -13.77 4.49 -6.76
CA THR A 89 -14.62 5.29 -7.68
C THR A 89 -13.90 5.85 -8.92
N SER A 90 -12.57 5.73 -8.99
CA SER A 90 -11.73 6.23 -10.08
C SER A 90 -10.72 5.21 -10.62
N TRP A 91 -10.90 3.91 -10.36
CA TRP A 91 -9.95 2.90 -10.87
C TRP A 91 -10.07 2.72 -12.39
N TYR A 92 -9.00 3.03 -13.12
CA TYR A 92 -8.90 2.79 -14.56
C TYR A 92 -7.97 1.60 -14.84
N ALA A 93 -8.58 0.42 -15.00
CA ALA A 93 -7.89 -0.80 -15.35
C ALA A 93 -7.44 -0.82 -16.82
N THR A 94 -6.15 -1.04 -17.05
CA THR A 94 -5.63 -1.45 -18.36
C THR A 94 -4.47 -2.44 -18.20
N ALA A 95 -4.29 -3.29 -19.20
CA ALA A 95 -3.15 -4.20 -19.29
C ALA A 95 -1.83 -3.45 -19.58
N ASP A 96 -1.93 -2.21 -20.10
CA ASP A 96 -0.78 -1.33 -20.27
C ASP A 96 -0.53 -0.53 -19.00
N LEU A 97 0.50 -0.92 -18.25
CA LEU A 97 0.93 -0.26 -17.02
C LEU A 97 1.31 1.22 -17.22
N ALA A 98 1.62 1.65 -18.44
CA ALA A 98 1.91 3.05 -18.72
C ALA A 98 0.64 3.92 -18.84
N SER A 99 -0.52 3.29 -19.03
CA SER A 99 -1.76 3.96 -19.44
C SER A 99 -2.90 3.85 -18.43
N GLY A 100 -2.71 3.16 -17.29
CA GLY A 100 -3.74 3.04 -16.27
C GLY A 100 -3.26 2.95 -14.84
N ASP A 101 -4.22 2.72 -13.95
CA ASP A 101 -3.96 2.62 -12.53
C ASP A 101 -3.25 1.30 -12.19
N GLY A 102 -2.28 1.43 -11.30
CA GLY A 102 -1.45 0.33 -10.81
C GLY A 102 -0.98 0.57 -9.38
N LEU A 103 -0.13 -0.31 -8.85
CA LEU A 103 0.55 -0.21 -7.56
C LEU A 103 1.23 1.15 -7.38
N HIS A 104 1.89 1.69 -8.42
CA HIS A 104 2.53 3.00 -8.31
C HIS A 104 1.50 4.10 -8.02
N THR A 105 0.39 4.12 -8.77
CA THR A 105 -0.69 5.09 -8.56
C THR A 105 -1.34 4.93 -7.18
N VAL A 106 -1.45 3.69 -6.68
CA VAL A 106 -1.96 3.41 -5.33
C VAL A 106 -1.03 4.00 -4.27
N LEU A 107 0.28 3.81 -4.39
CA LEU A 107 1.26 4.39 -3.47
C LEU A 107 1.22 5.92 -3.46
N GLU A 108 1.04 6.56 -4.62
CA GLU A 108 0.83 8.01 -4.67
C GLU A 108 -0.45 8.45 -3.96
N ARG A 109 -1.55 7.70 -4.14
CA ARG A 109 -2.83 7.97 -3.45
C ARG A 109 -2.66 7.85 -1.94
N ILE A 110 -1.93 6.84 -1.47
CA ILE A 110 -1.59 6.65 -0.04
C ILE A 110 -0.78 7.84 0.48
N ALA A 111 0.27 8.26 -0.22
CA ALA A 111 1.08 9.41 0.17
C ALA A 111 0.23 10.69 0.29
N ARG A 112 -0.66 10.94 -0.69
CA ARG A 112 -1.59 12.07 -0.66
C ARG A 112 -2.60 11.99 0.48
N GLN A 113 -3.11 10.80 0.79
CA GLN A 113 -4.05 10.59 1.89
C GLN A 113 -3.37 10.85 3.25
N LEU A 114 -2.19 10.28 3.48
CA LEU A 114 -1.40 10.49 4.69
C LEU A 114 -1.00 11.96 4.89
N GLY A 115 -0.70 12.68 3.80
CA GLY A 115 -0.36 14.11 3.86
C GLY A 115 -1.53 15.03 4.22
N ARG A 116 -2.77 14.51 4.29
CA ARG A 116 -3.98 15.24 4.68
C ARG A 116 -4.48 14.88 6.08
N MET A 117 -3.86 13.90 6.74
CA MET A 117 -4.16 13.47 8.11
C MET A 117 -3.43 14.33 9.13
#